data_AF-A0A534C8B5-F1
#
_entry.id   AF-A0A534C8B5-F1
#
_cell.length_a   1.000
_cell.length_b   1.000
_cell.length_c   1.000
_cell.angle_alpha   90.00
_cell.angle_beta   90.00
_cell.angle_gamma   90.00
#
_symmetry.space_group_name_H-M   'P 1'
#
loop_
_entity.id
_entity.type
_entity.pdbx_description
1 polymer ?
#
loop_
_entity_poly.entity_id
_entity_poly.type
_entity_poly.pdbx_seq_one_letter_code
_entity_poly.pdbx_strand_id
1 'polypeptide(L)'
;MPALRVHNAGNAHARLSGFLSGTDAKGIKYDFNPSDLPILPGDVREVFLTPSTPDNDHPTLTFPVSVQGTLEWGNQRTELDERFE
;
A
#
# COMPACT_ATOMS: atom_id res chain seq x y z
N MET A 1 -3.69 5.46 9.02
CA MET A 1 -2.81 4.58 8.22
C MET A 1 -3.17 4.80 6.77
N PRO A 2 -2.21 5.04 5.87
CA PRO A 2 -2.51 5.26 4.45
C PRO A 2 -3.21 4.04 3.84
N ALA A 3 -4.13 4.27 2.90
CA ALA A 3 -4.91 3.22 2.26
C ALA A 3 -5.18 3.55 0.80
N LEU A 4 -5.21 2.50 -0.03
CA LEU A 4 -5.58 2.59 -1.44
C LEU A 4 -7.00 2.11 -1.63
N ARG A 5 -7.81 2.84 -2.40
CA ARG A 5 -9.11 2.36 -2.85
C ARG A 5 -8.94 1.59 -4.16
N VAL A 6 -9.10 0.28 -4.10
CA VAL A 6 -8.85 -0.62 -5.24
C VAL A 6 -10.15 -1.26 -5.70
N HIS A 7 -10.45 -1.19 -6.99
CA HIS A 7 -11.58 -1.86 -7.63
C HIS A 7 -11.07 -3.03 -8.48
N ASN A 8 -11.53 -4.24 -8.18
CA ASN A 8 -11.21 -5.42 -9.00
C ASN A 8 -12.24 -5.57 -10.13
N ALA A 9 -11.93 -5.01 -11.30
CA ALA A 9 -12.75 -5.13 -12.50
C ALA A 9 -12.60 -6.48 -13.23
N GLY A 10 -11.82 -7.41 -12.69
CA GLY A 10 -11.59 -8.74 -13.26
C GLY A 10 -12.67 -9.76 -12.88
N ASN A 11 -12.49 -11.00 -13.35
CA ASN A 11 -13.38 -12.14 -13.07
C ASN A 11 -12.76 -13.17 -12.09
N ALA A 12 -11.56 -12.90 -11.57
CA ALA A 12 -10.87 -13.71 -10.56
C ALA A 12 -10.51 -12.85 -9.34
N HIS A 13 -10.33 -13.49 -8.18
CA HIS A 13 -9.86 -12.78 -7.00
C HIS A 13 -8.44 -12.25 -7.22
N ALA A 14 -8.18 -11.03 -6.77
CA ALA A 14 -6.86 -10.41 -6.81
C ALA A 14 -6.26 -10.38 -5.40
N ARG A 15 -4.94 -10.52 -5.30
CA ARG A 15 -4.18 -10.14 -4.11
C ARG A 15 -3.19 -9.07 -4.52
N LEU A 16 -3.22 -7.95 -3.83
CA LEU A 16 -2.28 -6.86 -4.08
C LEU A 16 -1.01 -7.12 -3.28
N SER A 17 0.13 -7.08 -3.96
CA SER A 17 1.45 -7.11 -3.35
C SER A 17 2.28 -5.93 -3.86
N GLY A 18 3.45 -5.72 -3.29
CA GLY A 18 4.36 -4.68 -3.73
C GLY A 18 5.45 -4.41 -2.71
N PHE A 19 6.51 -3.77 -3.19
CA PHE A 19 7.52 -3.17 -2.33
C PHE A 19 7.35 -1.66 -2.45
N LEU A 20 6.91 -1.05 -1.36
CA LEU A 20 6.69 0.39 -1.27
C LEU A 20 7.59 0.93 -0.17
N SER A 21 8.10 2.14 -0.39
CA SER A 21 8.83 2.90 0.61
C SER A 21 8.21 4.28 0.73
N GLY A 22 8.34 4.90 1.89
CA GLY A 22 7.80 6.24 2.07
C GLY A 22 8.50 7.05 3.14
N THR A 23 8.20 8.34 3.16
CA THR A 23 8.74 9.29 4.12
C THR A 23 7.61 10.12 4.72
N ASP A 24 7.59 10.23 6.04
CA ASP A 24 6.59 11.01 6.76
C ASP A 24 7.00 12.48 6.94
N ALA A 25 6.16 13.29 7.59
CA ALA A 25 6.40 14.71 7.79
C ALA A 25 7.60 15.04 8.70
N LYS A 26 8.10 14.05 9.46
CA LYS A 26 9.32 14.19 10.27
C LYS A 26 10.57 13.74 9.52
N GLY A 27 10.45 13.29 8.27
CA GLY A 27 11.56 12.77 7.48
C GLY A 27 11.93 11.33 7.83
N ILE A 28 11.08 10.60 8.58
CA ILE A 28 11.32 9.20 8.91
C ILE A 28 10.97 8.35 7.69
N LYS A 29 11.85 7.38 7.36
CA LYS A 29 11.64 6.44 6.26
C LYS A 29 10.99 5.16 6.75
N TYR A 30 10.10 4.62 5.94
CA TYR A 30 9.36 3.38 6.20
C TYR A 30 9.34 2.50 4.98
N ASP A 31 9.28 1.20 5.20
CA ASP A 31 8.77 0.24 4.21
C ASP A 31 7.25 0.11 4.40
N PHE A 32 6.52 -0.13 3.31
CA PHE A 32 5.07 -0.27 3.33
C PHE A 32 4.65 -1.56 2.63
N ASN A 33 3.82 -2.34 3.32
CA ASN A 33 3.23 -3.56 2.77
C ASN A 33 1.72 -3.38 2.61
N PRO A 34 1.16 -3.60 1.41
CA PRO A 34 -0.28 -3.62 1.22
C PRO A 34 -0.89 -4.84 1.93
N SER A 35 -2.12 -4.71 2.41
CA SER A 35 -2.88 -5.85 2.92
C SER A 35 -3.07 -6.93 1.85
N ASP A 36 -2.68 -8.16 2.17
CA ASP A 36 -2.65 -9.32 1.28
C ASP A 36 -3.98 -10.07 1.14
N LEU A 37 -5.03 -9.64 1.86
CA LEU A 37 -6.35 -10.27 1.78
C LEU A 37 -6.92 -10.12 0.35
N PRO A 38 -7.70 -11.12 -0.13
CA PRO A 38 -8.22 -11.10 -1.48
C PRO A 38 -9.20 -9.92 -1.70
N ILE A 39 -9.18 -9.38 -2.91
CA ILE A 39 -10.19 -8.46 -3.45
C ILE A 39 -11.03 -9.28 -4.44
N LEU A 40 -12.31 -9.49 -4.14
CA LEU A 40 -13.17 -10.35 -4.96
C LEU A 40 -13.53 -9.68 -6.30
N PRO A 41 -13.91 -10.46 -7.32
CA PRO A 41 -14.39 -9.90 -8.59
C PRO A 41 -15.54 -8.91 -8.40
N GLY A 42 -15.43 -7.72 -8.99
CA GLY A 42 -16.43 -6.64 -8.90
C GLY A 42 -16.40 -5.83 -7.60
N ASP A 43 -15.63 -6.27 -6.59
CA ASP A 43 -15.56 -5.57 -5.31
C ASP A 43 -14.62 -4.37 -5.35
N VAL A 44 -14.93 -3.41 -4.47
CA VAL A 44 -14.07 -2.30 -4.12
C VAL A 44 -13.62 -2.48 -2.67
N ARG A 45 -12.31 -2.39 -2.44
CA ARG A 45 -11.73 -2.57 -1.11
C ARG A 45 -10.76 -1.44 -0.78
N GLU A 46 -10.79 -1.01 0.48
CA GLU A 46 -9.71 -0.23 1.07
C GLU A 46 -8.56 -1.18 1.44
N VAL A 47 -7.44 -1.02 0.75
CA VAL A 47 -6.22 -1.78 0.99
C VAL A 47 -5.28 -0.89 1.81
N PHE A 48 -5.21 -1.17 3.11
CA PHE A 48 -4.30 -0.46 3.99
C PHE A 48 -2.84 -0.78 3.65
N LEU A 49 -1.99 0.25 3.73
CA LEU A 49 -0.55 0.15 3.63
C LEU A 49 0.04 0.16 5.04
N THR A 50 0.47 -1.01 5.50
CA THR A 50 1.05 -1.17 6.83
C THR A 50 2.51 -0.73 6.81
N PRO A 51 2.91 0.28 7.62
CA PRO A 51 4.30 0.71 7.69
C PRO A 51 5.13 -0.25 8.54
N SER A 52 6.42 -0.32 8.26
CA SER A 52 7.43 -0.89 9.15
C SER A 52 8.75 -0.12 9.01
N THR A 53 9.64 -0.32 9.98
CA THR A 53 11.04 0.10 9.97
C THR A 53 11.90 -1.09 10.39
N PRO A 54 13.23 -1.07 10.20
CA PRO A 54 14.10 -2.17 10.62
C PRO A 54 13.97 -2.61 12.09
N ASP A 55 13.62 -1.67 12.98
CA ASP A 55 13.54 -1.90 14.43
C ASP A 55 12.10 -1.93 14.98
N ASN A 56 11.08 -1.71 14.13
CA ASN A 56 9.69 -1.62 14.56
C ASN A 56 8.71 -1.97 13.44
N ASP A 57 7.94 -3.05 13.64
CA ASP A 57 6.93 -3.55 12.69
C ASP A 57 5.61 -2.76 12.72
N HIS A 58 5.40 -1.92 13.74
CA HIS A 58 4.17 -1.13 13.93
C HIS A 58 4.48 0.32 14.36
N PRO A 59 5.20 1.10 13.54
CA PRO A 59 5.49 2.48 13.85
C PRO A 59 4.24 3.37 13.73
N THR A 60 4.21 4.44 14.52
CA THR A 60 3.21 5.50 14.36
C THR A 60 3.71 6.51 13.33
N LEU A 61 2.92 6.75 12.29
CA LEU A 61 3.25 7.70 11.21
C LEU A 61 2.91 9.14 11.62
N THR A 62 3.74 10.10 11.20
CA THR A 62 3.39 11.53 11.25
C THR A 62 2.99 12.01 9.87
N PHE A 63 1.69 12.19 9.64
CA PHE A 63 1.21 12.71 8.37
C PHE A 63 1.63 14.16 8.14
N PRO A 64 1.76 14.59 6.86
CA PRO A 64 1.57 13.79 5.65
C PRO A 64 2.70 12.78 5.37
N VAL A 65 2.38 11.74 4.61
CA VAL A 65 3.30 10.65 4.23
C VAL A 65 3.34 10.52 2.71
N SER A 66 4.51 10.65 2.11
CA SER A 66 4.73 10.32 0.71
C SER A 66 5.12 8.83 0.58
N VAL A 67 4.45 8.08 -0.29
CA VAL A 67 4.69 6.65 -0.52
C VAL A 67 4.91 6.40 -2.00
N GLN A 68 5.96 5.64 -2.31
CA GLN A 68 6.43 5.37 -3.66
C GLN A 68 6.78 3.89 -3.83
N GLY A 69 6.61 3.35 -5.04
CA GLY A 69 7.09 2.01 -5.38
C GLY A 69 6.29 1.36 -6.48
N THR A 70 6.29 0.02 -6.51
CA THR A 70 5.50 -0.76 -7.46
C THR A 70 4.49 -1.62 -6.71
N LEU A 71 3.25 -1.58 -7.18
CA LEU A 71 2.19 -2.52 -6.83
C LEU A 71 2.06 -3.59 -7.92
N GLU A 72 1.78 -4.82 -7.52
CA GLU A 72 1.71 -6.00 -8.39
C GLU A 72 0.48 -6.86 -8.05
N TRP A 73 -0.15 -7.44 -9.07
CA TRP A 73 -1.22 -8.43 -8.92
C TRP A 73 -1.29 -9.31 -10.18
N GLY A 74 -1.26 -10.64 -10.00
CA GLY A 74 -1.22 -11.55 -11.13
C GLY A 74 -0.02 -11.29 -12.04
N ASN A 75 -0.27 -10.93 -13.30
CA ASN A 75 0.75 -10.53 -14.27
C ASN A 75 0.78 -9.01 -14.54
N GLN A 76 0.09 -8.23 -13.72
CA GLN A 76 -0.01 -6.78 -13.85
C GLN A 76 0.86 -6.09 -12.80
N ARG A 77 1.33 -4.90 -13.13
CA ARG A 77 2.02 -4.01 -12.21
C ARG A 77 1.68 -2.55 -12.50
N THR A 78 1.72 -1.72 -11.48
CA THR A 78 1.63 -0.26 -11.63
C THR A 78 2.59 0.43 -10.65
N GLU A 79 3.09 1.59 -11.05
CA GLU A 79 3.82 2.46 -10.14
C GLU A 79 2.83 3.19 -9.21
N LEU A 80 3.29 3.46 -8.00
CA LEU A 80 2.64 4.32 -7.02
C LEU A 80 3.62 5.45 -6.70
N ASP A 81 3.16 6.69 -6.76
CA ASP A 81 3.85 7.87 -6.25
C ASP A 81 2.77 8.82 -5.73
N GLU A 82 2.40 8.65 -4.46
CA GLU A 82 1.24 9.29 -3.87
C GLU A 82 1.58 9.90 -2.52
N ARG A 83 0.84 10.95 -2.16
CA ARG A 83 0.93 11.62 -0.87
C ARG A 83 -0.38 11.46 -0.10
N PHE A 84 -0.26 10.96 1.12
CA PHE A 84 -1.37 10.77 2.05
C PHE A 84 -1.33 11.86 3.12
N GLU A 85 -2.49 12.43 3.42
CA GLU A 85 -2.67 13.53 4.38
C GLU A 85 -3.26 13.05 5.72
#